data_AF-A0A084SPW3-F1
#
_entry.id   AF-A0A084SPW3-F1
#
_cell.length_a   1.000
_cell.length_b   1.000
_cell.length_c   1.000
_cell.angle_alpha   90.00
_cell.angle_beta   90.00
_cell.angle_gamma   90.00
#
_symmetry.space_group_name_H-M   'P 1'
#
loop_
_entity.id
_entity.type
_entity.pdbx_description
1 polymer ?
#
loop_
_entity_poly.entity_id
_entity_poly.type
_entity_poly.pdbx_seq_one_letter_code
_entity_poly.pdbx_strand_id
1 'polypeptide(L)'
;MLEKQRPVLEAPPPGARSNPRWSEYVTYYEKRLGELRQGTAVKPPLAWAGYERMRGWFARGLAFERIMVEMLRIDAQRPRAERRFLGDFLQPRIETYVGVRTLKSGLRFADVLVIEEGTLAGTPPRVETFSFKSRDFSLLEEGALKTQMKADASEALRYYGGALNIRRPSLQHLVHEGSNVSVQNVRLIYEGGALKPKDVADLQAAVSAAKDAAPAVEVLFQ
;
A
#
# COMPACT_ATOMS: atom_id res chain seq x y z
N MET A 1 -10.62 35.11 -8.35
CA MET A 1 -11.59 34.35 -7.52
C MET A 1 -10.90 33.56 -6.41
N LEU A 2 -9.83 32.81 -6.72
CA LEU A 2 -9.06 32.02 -5.74
C LEU A 2 -8.41 32.83 -4.61
N GLU A 3 -7.92 34.04 -4.89
CA GLU A 3 -7.39 34.98 -3.87
C GLU A 3 -8.45 35.38 -2.84
N LYS A 4 -9.71 35.54 -3.27
CA LYS A 4 -10.83 35.90 -2.38
C LYS A 4 -11.30 34.73 -1.52
N GLN A 5 -10.91 33.51 -1.90
CA GLN A 5 -11.23 32.25 -1.20
C GLN A 5 -10.03 31.71 -0.42
N ARG A 6 -8.96 32.50 -0.30
CA ARG A 6 -7.74 32.14 0.41
C ARG A 6 -8.09 31.85 1.88
N PRO A 7 -7.75 30.66 2.40
CA PRO A 7 -8.05 30.32 3.78
C PRO A 7 -7.15 31.10 4.75
N VAL A 8 -7.68 31.43 5.92
CA VAL A 8 -6.95 32.13 6.99
C VAL A 8 -6.86 31.21 8.20
N LEU A 9 -5.66 31.08 8.77
CA LEU A 9 -5.40 30.12 9.84
C LEU A 9 -6.31 30.33 11.05
N GLU A 10 -6.57 31.58 11.41
CA GLU A 10 -7.36 32.00 12.58
C GLU A 10 -8.87 31.97 12.31
N ALA A 11 -9.31 31.79 11.07
CA ALA A 11 -10.72 31.78 10.68
C ALA A 11 -11.11 30.46 9.98
N PRO A 12 -11.01 29.30 10.67
CA PRO A 12 -11.43 28.03 10.08
C PRO A 12 -12.95 28.02 9.81
N PRO A 13 -13.38 27.47 8.66
CA PRO A 13 -14.80 27.18 8.44
C PRO A 13 -15.31 26.17 9.47
N PRO A 14 -16.64 26.08 9.71
CA PRO A 14 -17.21 25.19 10.73
C PRO A 14 -16.66 23.75 10.73
N GLY A 15 -16.51 23.14 9.55
CA GLY A 15 -15.97 21.77 9.41
C GLY A 15 -14.44 21.63 9.56
N ALA A 16 -13.72 22.73 9.80
CA ALA A 16 -12.28 22.73 10.08
C ALA A 16 -11.95 23.20 11.51
N ARG A 17 -12.96 23.66 12.28
CA ARG A 17 -12.77 24.11 13.65
C ARG A 17 -12.21 22.95 14.47
N SER A 18 -11.06 23.19 15.11
CA SER A 18 -10.33 22.20 15.91
C SER A 18 -9.78 21.00 15.12
N ASN A 19 -9.84 21.00 13.79
CA ASN A 19 -9.21 19.95 13.00
C ASN A 19 -7.69 20.22 12.94
N PRO A 20 -6.84 19.30 13.42
CA PRO A 20 -5.39 19.53 13.49
C PRO A 20 -4.75 19.73 12.11
N ARG A 21 -5.44 19.34 11.02
CA ARG A 21 -4.96 19.51 9.63
C ARG A 21 -5.31 20.86 9.02
N TRP A 22 -6.01 21.75 9.74
CA TRP A 22 -6.36 23.07 9.20
C TRP A 22 -5.12 23.89 8.82
N SER A 23 -4.09 23.87 9.67
CA SER A 23 -2.82 24.53 9.37
C SER A 23 -2.13 23.95 8.14
N GLU A 24 -2.12 22.62 8.00
CA GLU A 24 -1.60 21.93 6.80
C GLU A 24 -2.34 22.35 5.53
N TYR A 25 -3.67 22.52 5.61
CA TYR A 25 -4.48 22.96 4.48
C TYR A 25 -4.17 24.39 4.07
N VAL A 26 -4.00 25.32 5.02
CA VAL A 26 -3.60 26.70 4.72
C VAL A 26 -2.26 26.69 3.99
N THR A 27 -1.25 25.99 4.50
CA THR A 27 0.06 25.86 3.83
C THR A 27 -0.04 25.23 2.44
N TYR A 28 -0.85 24.18 2.28
CA TYR A 28 -1.12 23.55 0.99
C TYR A 28 -1.74 24.55 -0.01
N TYR A 29 -2.73 25.33 0.43
CA TYR A 29 -3.43 26.29 -0.42
C TYR A 29 -2.48 27.40 -0.88
N GLU A 30 -1.65 27.93 0.03
CA GLU A 30 -0.62 28.93 -0.28
C GLU A 30 0.36 28.43 -1.32
N LYS A 31 0.89 27.22 -1.13
CA LYS A 31 1.85 26.62 -2.06
C LYS A 31 1.22 26.47 -3.45
N ARG A 32 0.01 25.92 -3.53
CA ARG A 32 -0.71 25.74 -4.81
C ARG A 32 -1.03 27.06 -5.50
N LEU A 33 -1.38 28.09 -4.74
CA LEU A 33 -1.61 29.42 -5.27
C LEU A 33 -0.32 30.03 -5.85
N GLY A 34 0.81 29.84 -5.16
CA GLY A 34 2.14 30.21 -5.65
C GLY A 34 2.51 29.50 -6.96
N GLU A 35 2.29 28.18 -7.03
CA GLU A 35 2.53 27.38 -8.24
C GLU A 35 1.67 27.85 -9.43
N LEU A 36 0.41 28.24 -9.19
CA LEU A 36 -0.45 28.80 -10.24
C LEU A 36 0.05 30.16 -10.73
N ARG A 37 0.48 31.04 -9.82
CA ARG A 37 1.05 32.34 -10.18
C ARG A 37 2.33 32.18 -11.00
N GLN A 38 3.11 31.14 -10.73
CA GLN A 38 4.33 30.80 -11.48
C GLN A 38 4.06 30.03 -12.78
N GLY A 39 2.80 29.65 -13.07
CA GLY A 39 2.45 28.85 -14.24
C GLY A 39 2.92 27.39 -14.20
N THR A 40 3.38 26.90 -13.03
CA THR A 40 3.89 25.53 -12.87
C THR A 40 2.78 24.52 -12.51
N ALA A 41 1.62 25.01 -12.06
CA ALA A 41 0.43 24.21 -11.84
C ALA A 41 -0.71 24.58 -12.79
N VAL A 42 -1.47 23.58 -13.24
CA VAL A 42 -2.62 23.75 -14.14
C VAL A 42 -3.96 23.71 -13.39
N LYS A 43 -3.99 23.12 -12.19
CA LYS A 43 -5.23 22.89 -11.42
C LYS A 43 -5.29 23.73 -10.14
N PRO A 44 -6.46 24.30 -9.79
CA PRO A 44 -6.65 25.04 -8.55
C PRO A 44 -6.38 24.18 -7.30
N PRO A 45 -6.12 24.79 -6.13
CA PRO A 45 -6.14 24.08 -4.86
C PRO A 45 -7.52 23.44 -4.65
N LEU A 46 -7.55 22.29 -3.98
CA LEU A 46 -8.81 21.70 -3.54
C LEU A 46 -9.46 22.57 -2.47
N ALA A 47 -10.80 22.59 -2.46
CA ALA A 47 -11.55 23.09 -1.32
C ALA A 47 -11.33 22.20 -0.08
N TRP A 48 -11.51 22.77 1.12
CA TRP A 48 -11.29 22.10 2.40
C TRP A 48 -11.87 20.68 2.46
N ALA A 49 -13.15 20.49 2.13
CA ALA A 49 -13.79 19.18 2.19
C ALA A 49 -13.14 18.13 1.26
N GLY A 50 -12.65 18.55 0.09
CA GLY A 50 -11.92 17.67 -0.83
C GLY A 50 -10.52 17.35 -0.33
N TYR A 51 -9.82 18.33 0.22
CA TYR A 51 -8.50 18.16 0.82
C TYR A 51 -8.56 17.24 2.05
N GLU A 52 -9.49 17.51 2.97
CA GLU A 52 -9.68 16.72 4.18
C GLU A 52 -9.98 15.26 3.83
N ARG A 53 -10.88 15.02 2.87
CA ARG A 53 -11.20 13.66 2.40
C ARG A 53 -9.97 12.95 1.84
N MET A 54 -9.22 13.61 0.96
CA MET A 54 -7.99 13.04 0.39
C MET A 54 -6.97 12.71 1.48
N ARG A 55 -6.70 13.65 2.39
CA ARG A 55 -5.74 13.46 3.50
C ARG A 55 -6.23 12.41 4.48
N GLY A 56 -7.53 12.32 4.71
CA GLY A 56 -8.17 11.28 5.52
C GLY A 56 -7.91 9.89 4.95
N TRP A 57 -8.15 9.68 3.65
CA TRP A 57 -7.85 8.42 2.98
C TRP A 57 -6.37 8.06 3.02
N PHE A 58 -5.48 9.04 2.77
CA PHE A 58 -4.04 8.80 2.86
C PHE A 58 -3.60 8.43 4.28
N ALA A 59 -4.08 9.15 5.29
CA ALA A 59 -3.78 8.86 6.69
C ALA A 59 -4.31 7.49 7.13
N ARG A 60 -5.51 7.10 6.67
CA ARG A 60 -6.06 5.76 6.91
C ARG A 60 -5.19 4.67 6.30
N GLY A 61 -4.77 4.84 5.05
CA GLY A 61 -3.84 3.92 4.38
C GLY A 61 -2.53 3.74 5.13
N LEU A 62 -1.89 4.85 5.56
CA LEU A 62 -0.67 4.78 6.37
C LEU A 62 -0.89 4.15 7.74
N ALA A 63 -2.02 4.42 8.39
CA ALA A 63 -2.35 3.80 9.68
C ALA A 63 -2.53 2.29 9.53
N PHE A 64 -3.27 1.85 8.50
CA PHE A 64 -3.45 0.44 8.20
C PHE A 64 -2.12 -0.27 7.90
N GLU A 65 -1.28 0.32 7.05
CA GLU A 65 0.05 -0.21 6.77
C GLU A 65 0.90 -0.39 8.03
N ARG A 66 0.93 0.61 8.94
CA ARG A 66 1.66 0.51 10.21
C ARG A 66 1.15 -0.62 11.08
N ILE A 67 -0.18 -0.78 11.18
CA ILE A 67 -0.81 -1.88 11.92
C ILE A 67 -0.40 -3.22 11.31
N MET A 68 -0.46 -3.36 9.98
CA MET A 68 -0.08 -4.59 9.29
C MET A 68 1.39 -4.94 9.47
N VAL A 69 2.30 -3.97 9.37
CA VAL A 69 3.74 -4.18 9.61
C VAL A 69 3.98 -4.68 11.03
N GLU A 70 3.30 -4.08 12.02
CA GLU A 70 3.44 -4.51 13.41
C GLU A 70 2.86 -5.92 13.62
N MET A 71 1.73 -6.25 13.00
CA MET A 71 1.18 -7.60 13.00
C MET A 71 2.17 -8.62 12.41
N LEU A 72 2.85 -8.30 11.31
CA LEU A 72 3.86 -9.19 10.72
C LEU A 72 5.06 -9.39 11.66
N ARG A 73 5.50 -8.34 12.37
CA ARG A 73 6.59 -8.45 13.36
C ARG A 73 6.19 -9.31 14.55
N ILE A 74 4.98 -9.13 15.08
CA ILE A 74 4.43 -9.97 16.14
C ILE A 74 4.30 -11.42 15.65
N ASP A 75 3.83 -11.63 14.42
CA ASP A 75 3.75 -12.95 13.80
C ASP A 75 5.12 -13.62 13.71
N ALA A 76 6.15 -12.91 13.25
CA ALA A 76 7.53 -13.42 13.17
C ALA A 76 8.09 -13.91 14.51
N GLN A 77 7.67 -13.31 15.64
CA GLN A 77 8.13 -13.69 16.98
C GLN A 77 7.48 -14.97 17.51
N ARG A 78 6.37 -15.42 16.91
CA ARG A 78 5.68 -16.64 17.34
C ARG A 78 6.42 -17.90 16.91
N PRO A 79 6.21 -19.04 17.60
CA PRO A 79 6.62 -20.35 17.10
C PRO A 79 6.10 -20.55 15.67
N ARG A 80 6.92 -21.14 14.79
CA ARG A 80 6.63 -21.25 13.35
C ARG A 80 5.24 -21.84 13.06
N ALA A 81 4.82 -22.85 13.82
CA ALA A 81 3.53 -23.51 13.66
C ALA A 81 2.32 -22.61 14.02
N GLU A 82 2.53 -21.53 14.76
CA GLU A 82 1.50 -20.59 15.20
C GLU A 82 1.48 -19.29 14.36
N ARG A 83 2.41 -19.14 13.41
CA ARG A 83 2.50 -17.98 12.52
C ARG A 83 1.39 -18.06 11.48
N ARG A 84 0.61 -16.99 11.36
CA ARG A 84 -0.47 -16.86 10.37
C ARG A 84 0.04 -16.44 9.01
N PHE A 85 1.01 -15.53 8.96
CA PHE A 85 1.51 -14.98 7.70
C PHE A 85 2.87 -15.58 7.33
N LEU A 86 3.75 -15.75 8.31
CA LEU A 86 5.16 -16.06 8.10
C LEU A 86 5.53 -17.51 8.46
N GLY A 87 4.56 -18.42 8.46
CA GLY A 87 4.76 -19.84 8.78
C GLY A 87 5.69 -20.58 7.82
N ASP A 88 5.85 -20.08 6.59
CA ASP A 88 6.78 -20.63 5.60
C ASP A 88 8.23 -20.18 5.78
N PHE A 89 8.47 -19.17 6.63
CA PHE A 89 9.81 -18.65 6.93
C PHE A 89 10.37 -19.30 8.20
N LEU A 90 11.67 -19.56 8.19
CA LEU A 90 12.44 -19.94 9.37
C LEU A 90 12.76 -18.68 10.18
N GLN A 91 13.51 -17.76 9.58
CA GLN A 91 13.96 -16.49 10.14
C GLN A 91 13.59 -15.34 9.18
N PRO A 92 12.33 -14.87 9.22
CA PRO A 92 11.88 -13.79 8.34
C PRO A 92 12.49 -12.44 8.77
N ARG A 93 13.14 -11.75 7.84
CA ARG A 93 13.50 -10.33 7.95
C ARG A 93 12.48 -9.49 7.22
N ILE A 94 11.81 -8.61 7.96
CA ILE A 94 10.72 -7.76 7.48
C ILE A 94 11.27 -6.34 7.21
N GLU A 95 11.15 -5.87 5.97
CA GLU A 95 11.65 -4.57 5.54
C GLU A 95 10.55 -3.77 4.85
N THR A 96 10.39 -2.51 5.23
CA THR A 96 9.38 -1.60 4.66
C THR A 96 9.99 -0.64 3.64
N TYR A 97 9.18 -0.21 2.68
CA TYR A 97 9.55 0.79 1.67
C TYR A 97 10.87 0.44 0.96
N VAL A 98 10.99 -0.82 0.54
CA VAL A 98 12.19 -1.29 -0.15
C VAL A 98 12.08 -0.91 -1.62
N GLY A 99 13.09 -0.17 -2.11
CA GLY A 99 13.22 0.11 -3.53
C GLY A 99 13.47 -1.18 -4.32
N VAL A 100 12.54 -1.53 -5.20
CA VAL A 100 12.59 -2.71 -6.07
C VAL A 100 12.41 -2.29 -7.53
N ARG A 101 13.00 -3.05 -8.45
CA ARG A 101 12.85 -2.82 -9.89
C ARG A 101 12.53 -4.13 -10.59
N THR A 102 11.46 -4.15 -11.37
CA THR A 102 11.25 -5.17 -12.40
C THR A 102 11.74 -4.65 -13.76
N LEU A 103 11.95 -5.55 -14.72
CA LEU A 103 12.23 -5.17 -16.11
C LEU A 103 11.10 -4.35 -16.75
N LYS A 104 9.86 -4.57 -16.31
CA LYS A 104 8.65 -4.00 -16.93
C LYS A 104 8.18 -2.68 -16.30
N SER A 105 8.50 -2.42 -15.03
CA SER A 105 7.89 -1.33 -14.26
C SER A 105 8.81 -0.20 -13.83
N GLY A 106 10.13 -0.37 -14.01
CA GLY A 106 11.11 0.56 -13.43
C GLY A 106 11.12 0.51 -11.90
N LEU A 107 11.67 1.56 -11.28
CA LEU A 107 11.80 1.67 -9.82
C LEU A 107 10.43 1.87 -9.16
N ARG A 108 10.15 1.05 -8.15
CA ARG A 108 8.99 1.13 -7.26
C ARG A 108 9.44 0.87 -5.83
N PHE A 109 8.55 1.15 -4.87
CA PHE A 109 8.74 0.81 -3.48
C PHE A 109 7.71 -0.23 -3.09
N ALA A 110 8.17 -1.37 -2.59
CA ALA A 110 7.29 -2.37 -1.99
C ALA A 110 6.90 -1.90 -0.58
N ASP A 111 5.61 -2.05 -0.22
CA ASP A 111 5.11 -1.69 1.11
C ASP A 111 5.88 -2.50 2.16
N VAL A 112 5.93 -3.83 1.97
CA VAL A 112 6.78 -4.75 2.72
C VAL A 112 7.44 -5.78 1.80
N LEU A 113 8.72 -6.05 2.07
CA LEU A 113 9.50 -7.16 1.54
C LEU A 113 9.92 -8.04 2.72
N VAL A 114 9.64 -9.33 2.67
CA VAL A 114 10.10 -10.31 3.66
C VAL A 114 11.13 -11.23 3.02
N ILE A 115 12.31 -11.35 3.62
CA ILE A 115 13.43 -12.15 3.12
C ILE A 115 13.83 -13.16 4.20
N GLU A 116 14.06 -14.41 3.82
CA GLU A 116 14.66 -15.41 4.70
C GLU A 116 16.14 -15.08 4.98
N GLU A 117 16.52 -14.91 6.25
CA GLU A 117 17.93 -14.69 6.64
C GLU A 117 18.71 -16.01 6.80
N GLY A 118 18.04 -17.10 7.14
CA GLY A 118 18.67 -18.40 7.37
C GLY A 118 18.61 -19.29 6.15
N THR A 119 19.44 -19.06 5.12
CA THR A 119 19.52 -20.01 4.00
C THR A 119 20.44 -21.19 4.31
N LEU A 120 19.97 -22.40 3.98
CA LEU A 120 20.85 -23.55 3.80
C LEU A 120 21.73 -23.29 2.57
N ALA A 121 23.02 -23.60 2.66
CA ALA A 121 23.98 -23.30 1.61
C ALA A 121 23.51 -23.81 0.24
N GLY A 122 23.35 -22.89 -0.73
CA GLY A 122 23.05 -23.20 -2.13
C GLY A 122 21.60 -22.99 -2.59
N THR A 123 20.65 -22.68 -1.69
CA THR A 123 19.27 -22.38 -2.09
C THR A 123 18.98 -20.87 -2.08
N PRO A 124 18.37 -20.28 -3.13
CA PRO A 124 17.87 -18.91 -3.10
C PRO A 124 16.99 -18.67 -1.86
N PRO A 125 17.14 -17.53 -1.16
CA PRO A 125 16.28 -17.20 -0.03
C PRO A 125 14.83 -17.12 -0.48
N ARG A 126 13.91 -17.50 0.41
CA ARG A 126 12.49 -17.19 0.23
C ARG A 126 12.32 -15.68 0.33
N VAL A 127 11.57 -15.12 -0.61
CA VAL A 127 11.21 -13.72 -0.68
C VAL A 127 9.72 -13.59 -0.98
N GLU A 128 9.00 -12.88 -0.12
CA GLU A 128 7.60 -12.53 -0.32
C GLU A 128 7.41 -11.02 -0.26
N THR A 129 6.43 -10.52 -1.00
CA THR A 129 6.02 -9.12 -0.92
C THR A 129 4.61 -9.03 -0.37
N PHE A 130 4.36 -8.00 0.43
CA PHE A 130 3.02 -7.67 0.89
C PHE A 130 2.66 -6.29 0.36
N SER A 131 1.47 -6.14 -0.19
CA SER A 131 0.89 -4.86 -0.54
C SER A 131 -0.40 -4.63 0.24
N PHE A 132 -0.52 -3.46 0.84
CA PHE A 132 -1.63 -3.13 1.72
C PHE A 132 -2.56 -2.11 1.06
N LYS A 133 -3.87 -2.33 1.14
CA LYS A 133 -4.87 -1.48 0.50
C LYS A 133 -6.00 -1.13 1.47
N SER A 134 -6.09 0.13 1.84
CA SER A 134 -7.20 0.70 2.61
C SER A 134 -8.29 1.25 1.67
N ARG A 135 -8.94 0.35 0.94
CA ARG A 135 -10.05 0.70 0.02
C ARG A 135 -11.39 0.52 0.72
N ASP A 136 -12.34 1.38 0.38
CA ASP A 136 -13.73 1.22 0.80
C ASP A 136 -14.51 0.46 -0.28
N PHE A 137 -14.87 -0.79 0.02
CA PHE A 137 -15.67 -1.64 -0.84
C PHE A 137 -17.11 -1.79 -0.37
N SER A 138 -17.49 -1.13 0.72
CA SER A 138 -18.79 -1.31 1.38
C SER A 138 -20.00 -0.92 0.53
N LEU A 139 -19.77 -0.10 -0.50
CA LEU A 139 -20.78 0.43 -1.43
C LEU A 139 -20.52 0.02 -2.88
N LEU A 140 -19.54 -0.86 -3.15
CA LEU A 140 -19.29 -1.31 -4.51
C LEU A 140 -20.21 -2.48 -4.88
N GLU A 141 -20.83 -2.36 -6.05
CA GLU A 141 -21.53 -3.48 -6.69
C GLU A 141 -20.51 -4.51 -7.23
N GLU A 142 -20.96 -5.75 -7.41
CA GLU A 142 -20.16 -6.90 -7.82
C GLU A 142 -19.20 -6.61 -8.99
N GLY A 143 -19.71 -5.99 -10.07
CA GLY A 143 -18.89 -5.70 -11.26
C GLY A 143 -17.76 -4.70 -11.00
N ALA A 144 -18.03 -3.68 -10.18
CA ALA A 144 -17.02 -2.70 -9.78
C ALA A 144 -15.98 -3.33 -8.83
N LEU A 145 -16.45 -4.16 -7.89
CA LEU A 145 -15.59 -4.90 -6.97
C LEU A 145 -14.63 -5.85 -7.73
N LYS A 146 -15.15 -6.67 -8.65
CA LYS A 146 -14.35 -7.55 -9.53
C LYS A 146 -13.30 -6.77 -10.30
N THR A 147 -13.71 -5.68 -10.95
CA THR A 147 -12.82 -4.85 -11.75
C THR A 147 -11.68 -4.29 -10.90
N GLN A 148 -12.01 -3.76 -9.72
CA GLN A 148 -11.04 -3.15 -8.83
C GLN A 148 -10.05 -4.17 -8.26
N MET A 149 -10.52 -5.33 -7.79
CA MET A 149 -9.66 -6.37 -7.22
C MET A 149 -8.75 -7.01 -8.27
N LYS A 150 -9.24 -7.23 -9.49
CA LYS A 150 -8.41 -7.67 -10.63
C LYS A 150 -7.31 -6.69 -10.94
N ALA A 151 -7.63 -5.40 -11.00
CA ALA A 151 -6.65 -4.35 -11.28
C ALA A 151 -5.57 -4.31 -10.20
N ASP A 152 -5.98 -4.34 -8.92
CA ASP A 152 -5.04 -4.31 -7.79
C ASP A 152 -4.12 -5.55 -7.76
N ALA A 153 -4.67 -6.75 -7.95
CA ALA A 153 -3.88 -7.98 -7.98
C ALA A 153 -2.90 -7.99 -9.17
N SER A 154 -3.37 -7.58 -10.35
CA SER A 154 -2.50 -7.47 -11.53
C SER A 154 -1.38 -6.44 -11.34
N GLU A 155 -1.69 -5.32 -10.69
CA GLU A 155 -0.68 -4.30 -10.35
C GLU A 155 0.33 -4.82 -9.33
N ALA A 156 -0.15 -5.48 -8.27
CA ALA A 156 0.70 -6.07 -7.25
C ALA A 156 1.67 -7.11 -7.85
N LEU A 157 1.16 -8.02 -8.69
CA LEU A 157 1.99 -8.99 -9.40
C LEU A 157 3.03 -8.31 -10.32
N ARG A 158 2.58 -7.32 -11.10
CA ARG A 158 3.43 -6.63 -12.08
C ARG A 158 4.58 -5.86 -11.43
N TYR A 159 4.37 -5.31 -10.24
CA TYR A 159 5.36 -4.47 -9.57
C TYR A 159 6.17 -5.18 -8.50
N TYR A 160 5.60 -6.20 -7.87
CA TYR A 160 6.14 -6.79 -6.65
C TYR A 160 6.26 -8.32 -6.72
N GLY A 161 5.92 -8.96 -7.85
CA GLY A 161 6.08 -10.39 -8.05
C GLY A 161 7.12 -10.76 -9.11
N GLY A 162 7.43 -12.06 -9.21
CA GLY A 162 8.40 -12.59 -10.16
C GLY A 162 9.83 -12.12 -9.86
N ALA A 163 10.61 -11.85 -10.91
CA ALA A 163 11.99 -11.39 -10.75
C ALA A 163 12.06 -9.91 -10.36
N LEU A 164 12.58 -9.63 -9.17
CA LEU A 164 12.85 -8.30 -8.64
C LEU A 164 14.33 -8.05 -8.47
N ASN A 165 14.76 -6.82 -8.73
CA ASN A 165 16.07 -6.34 -8.35
C ASN A 165 15.95 -5.39 -7.14
N ILE A 166 16.53 -5.79 -6.00
CA ILE A 166 16.55 -5.03 -4.75
C ILE A 166 17.60 -3.93 -4.81
N ARG A 167 17.17 -2.69 -4.59
CA ARG A 167 18.03 -1.50 -4.67
C ARG A 167 18.68 -1.11 -3.35
N ARG A 168 18.23 -1.66 -2.23
CA ARG A 168 18.78 -1.37 -0.90
C ARG A 168 20.05 -2.21 -0.68
N PRO A 169 21.26 -1.62 -0.61
CA PRO A 169 22.51 -2.39 -0.50
C PRO A 169 22.57 -3.25 0.75
N SER A 170 22.00 -2.79 1.86
CA SER A 170 21.97 -3.55 3.12
C SER A 170 21.17 -4.85 3.05
N LEU A 171 20.41 -5.11 1.98
CA LEU A 171 19.68 -6.38 1.79
C LEU A 171 20.32 -7.29 0.74
N GLN A 172 21.26 -6.77 -0.04
CA GLN A 172 21.87 -7.49 -1.16
C GLN A 172 22.73 -8.68 -0.69
N HIS A 173 23.33 -8.57 0.50
CA HIS A 173 24.09 -9.68 1.09
C HIS A 173 23.23 -10.89 1.47
N LEU A 174 21.91 -10.69 1.63
CA LEU A 174 20.97 -11.76 1.96
C LEU A 174 20.54 -12.57 0.73
N VAL A 175 20.92 -12.12 -0.49
CA VAL A 175 20.46 -12.73 -1.74
C VAL A 175 21.66 -13.19 -2.56
N HIS A 176 21.63 -14.45 -3.00
CA HIS A 176 22.82 -15.09 -3.60
C HIS A 176 23.22 -14.50 -4.97
N GLU A 177 22.28 -13.94 -5.73
CA GLU A 177 22.52 -13.35 -7.07
C GLU A 177 22.69 -11.82 -7.02
N GLY A 178 23.42 -11.35 -6.01
CA GLY A 178 23.77 -9.94 -5.81
C GLY A 178 22.58 -9.07 -5.41
N SER A 179 21.65 -8.82 -6.32
CA SER A 179 20.46 -8.00 -6.06
C SER A 179 19.18 -8.60 -6.62
N ASN A 180 19.28 -9.66 -7.40
CA ASN A 180 18.13 -10.29 -8.02
C ASN A 180 17.52 -11.33 -7.09
N VAL A 181 16.20 -11.32 -7.00
CA VAL A 181 15.40 -12.29 -6.25
C VAL A 181 14.21 -12.70 -7.10
N SER A 182 13.76 -13.93 -6.91
CA SER A 182 12.46 -14.38 -7.38
C SER A 182 11.49 -14.34 -6.22
N VAL A 183 10.41 -13.56 -6.34
CA VAL A 183 9.35 -13.50 -5.34
C VAL A 183 8.42 -14.70 -5.51
N GLN A 184 8.30 -15.52 -4.46
CA GLN A 184 7.48 -16.74 -4.51
C GLN A 184 5.99 -16.43 -4.33
N ASN A 185 5.64 -15.43 -3.53
CA ASN A 185 4.25 -15.04 -3.29
C ASN A 185 4.12 -13.52 -3.14
N VAL A 186 3.04 -12.98 -3.69
CA VAL A 186 2.63 -11.59 -3.50
C VAL A 186 1.33 -11.61 -2.71
N ARG A 187 1.32 -11.03 -1.51
CA ARG A 187 0.13 -10.97 -0.67
C ARG A 187 -0.50 -9.60 -0.74
N LEU A 188 -1.69 -9.52 -1.32
CA LEU A 188 -2.51 -8.33 -1.38
C LEU A 188 -3.51 -8.35 -0.22
N ILE A 189 -3.29 -7.49 0.78
CA ILE A 189 -4.12 -7.44 1.98
C ILE A 189 -4.94 -6.15 2.00
N TYR A 190 -6.26 -6.32 2.00
CA TYR A 190 -7.22 -5.24 2.15
C TYR A 190 -7.54 -4.99 3.62
N GLU A 191 -7.76 -3.72 3.96
CA GLU A 191 -8.38 -3.36 5.24
C GLU A 191 -9.82 -3.89 5.27
N GLY A 192 -10.16 -4.57 6.36
CA GLY A 192 -11.46 -5.18 6.57
C GLY A 192 -12.44 -4.30 7.34
N GLY A 193 -13.17 -4.92 8.27
CA GLY A 193 -14.21 -4.25 9.05
C GLY A 193 -15.32 -3.65 8.19
N ALA A 194 -15.69 -2.41 8.49
CA ALA A 194 -16.77 -1.69 7.80
C ALA A 194 -16.48 -1.37 6.32
N LEU A 195 -15.23 -1.55 5.86
CA LEU A 195 -14.82 -1.32 4.47
C LEU A 195 -15.04 -2.53 3.57
N LYS A 196 -15.34 -3.71 4.14
CA LYS A 196 -15.60 -4.91 3.35
C LYS A 196 -16.89 -4.78 2.54
N PRO A 197 -16.99 -5.46 1.39
CA PRO A 197 -18.28 -5.65 0.72
C PRO A 197 -19.29 -6.26 1.70
N LYS A 198 -20.55 -5.84 1.57
CA LYS A 198 -21.64 -6.36 2.41
C LYS A 198 -22.05 -7.77 2.01
N ASP A 199 -22.02 -8.05 0.71
CA ASP A 199 -22.36 -9.34 0.16
C ASP A 199 -21.12 -10.25 0.11
N VAL A 200 -21.22 -11.42 0.75
CA VAL A 200 -20.15 -12.42 0.84
C VAL A 200 -19.96 -13.15 -0.49
N ALA A 201 -21.02 -13.40 -1.24
CA ALA A 201 -20.95 -14.04 -2.55
C ALA A 201 -20.24 -13.13 -3.56
N ASP A 202 -20.56 -11.83 -3.56
CA ASP A 202 -19.88 -10.85 -4.41
C ASP A 202 -18.38 -10.78 -4.07
N LEU A 203 -18.05 -10.80 -2.78
CA LEU A 203 -16.66 -10.83 -2.32
C LEU A 203 -15.93 -12.09 -2.81
N GLN A 204 -16.53 -13.27 -2.64
CA GLN A 204 -15.94 -14.52 -3.11
C GLN A 204 -15.74 -14.54 -4.63
N ALA A 205 -16.73 -14.06 -5.39
CA ALA A 205 -16.63 -13.96 -6.84
C ALA A 205 -15.54 -12.98 -7.27
N ALA A 206 -15.36 -11.87 -6.55
CA ALA A 206 -14.30 -10.90 -6.82
C ALA A 206 -12.89 -11.41 -6.46
N VAL A 207 -12.76 -12.13 -5.35
CA VAL A 207 -11.49 -12.81 -4.99
C VAL A 207 -11.14 -13.86 -6.05
N SER A 208 -12.10 -14.66 -6.50
CA SER A 208 -11.87 -15.65 -7.57
C SER A 208 -11.42 -14.96 -8.85
N ALA A 209 -12.12 -13.89 -9.27
CA ALA A 209 -11.76 -13.15 -10.47
C ALA A 209 -10.36 -12.51 -10.39
N ALA A 210 -9.94 -12.05 -9.21
CA ALA A 210 -8.60 -11.54 -8.97
C ALA A 210 -7.55 -12.65 -9.06
N LYS A 211 -7.82 -13.83 -8.49
CA LYS A 211 -6.97 -15.02 -8.61
C LYS A 211 -6.80 -15.47 -10.05
N ASP A 212 -7.86 -15.46 -10.85
CA ASP A 212 -7.79 -15.81 -12.27
C ASP A 212 -6.92 -14.84 -13.07
N ALA A 213 -6.96 -13.55 -12.71
CA ALA A 213 -6.15 -12.52 -13.35
C ALA A 213 -4.67 -12.55 -12.93
N ALA A 214 -4.40 -12.92 -11.67
CA ALA A 214 -3.06 -12.94 -11.10
C ALA A 214 -2.89 -14.15 -10.15
N PRO A 215 -2.65 -15.36 -10.68
CA PRO A 215 -2.63 -16.59 -9.88
C PRO A 215 -1.57 -16.67 -8.78
N ALA A 216 -0.49 -15.88 -8.91
CA ALA A 216 0.58 -15.78 -7.93
C ALA A 216 0.33 -14.72 -6.85
N VAL A 217 -0.88 -14.14 -6.81
CA VAL A 217 -1.29 -13.16 -5.79
C VAL A 217 -2.30 -13.78 -4.84
N GLU A 218 -1.94 -13.84 -3.56
CA GLU A 218 -2.87 -14.19 -2.49
C GLU A 218 -3.65 -12.94 -2.06
N VAL A 219 -4.98 -13.01 -2.09
CA VAL A 219 -5.85 -11.88 -1.71
C VAL A 219 -6.49 -12.14 -0.35
N LEU A 220 -6.26 -11.24 0.60
CA LEU A 220 -6.70 -11.37 1.99
C LEU A 220 -7.39 -10.09 2.47
N PHE A 221 -8.16 -10.21 3.55
CA PHE A 221 -8.70 -9.08 4.30
C PHE A 221 -8.30 -9.21 5.76
N GLN A 222 -7.94 -8.08 6.39
CA GLN A 222 -7.54 -8.01 7.79
C GLN A 222 -8.44 -7.11 8.64
#